data_AF-F8PF19-F1
#
_entry.id   AF-F8PF19-F1
#
_cell.length_a   1.000
_cell.length_b   1.000
_cell.length_c   1.000
_cell.angle_alpha   90.00
_cell.angle_beta   90.00
_cell.angle_gamma   90.00
#
_symmetry.space_group_name_H-M   'P 1'
#
loop_
_entity.id
_entity.type
_entity.pdbx_description
1 polymer ?
#
loop_
_entity_poly.entity_id
_entity_poly.type
_entity_poly.pdbx_seq_one_letter_code
_entity_poly.pdbx_strand_id
1 'polypeptide(L)' 'VLYNIMCQYNKHFLKRILESTYHQVPSGVSMYKGIRLFHVHGHQDICFPRYAPNFILGAGQVDGEILKMLWAPLN' A
#
# COMPACT_ATOMS: atom_id res chain seq x y z
N VAL A 1 -3.44 -3.08 -3.72
CA VAL A 1 -4.02 -2.48 -2.48
C VAL A 1 -2.98 -1.58 -1.83
N LEU A 2 -3.33 -0.30 -1.61
CA LEU A 2 -2.50 0.65 -0.87
C LEU A 2 -3.10 0.90 0.51
N TYR A 3 -2.28 0.78 1.56
CA TYR A 3 -2.71 1.04 2.94
C TYR A 3 -1.51 1.57 3.75
N ASN A 4 -1.74 2.57 4.60
CA ASN A 4 -0.65 3.30 5.25
C ASN A 4 0.25 2.39 6.10
N ILE A 5 -0.35 1.41 6.81
CA ILE A 5 0.39 0.45 7.64
C ILE A 5 0.44 -0.95 7.04
N MET A 6 0.52 -1.05 5.71
CA MET A 6 0.48 -2.33 5.01
C MET A 6 1.56 -3.31 5.49
N CYS A 7 2.74 -2.85 5.92
CA CYS A 7 3.80 -3.73 6.46
C CYS A 7 3.38 -4.50 7.73
N GLN A 8 2.47 -3.95 8.53
CA GLN A 8 1.91 -4.63 9.71
C GLN A 8 0.62 -5.36 9.36
N TYR A 9 -0.28 -4.69 8.64
CA TYR A 9 -1.60 -5.23 8.30
C TYR A 9 -1.50 -6.51 7.45
N ASN A 10 -0.56 -6.55 6.51
CA ASN A 10 -0.33 -7.68 5.61
C ASN A 10 -0.04 -8.99 6.35
N LYS A 11 0.59 -8.93 7.53
CA LYS A 11 1.00 -10.14 8.29
C LYS A 11 -0.16 -11.10 8.56
N HIS A 12 -1.37 -10.56 8.75
CA HIS A 12 -2.58 -11.36 8.98
C HIS A 12 -3.65 -11.14 7.92
N PHE A 13 -3.32 -10.50 6.79
CA PHE A 13 -4.31 -10.18 5.76
C PHE A 13 -4.96 -11.43 5.17
N LEU A 14 -4.15 -12.39 4.69
CA LEU A 14 -4.68 -13.61 4.08
C LEU A 14 -5.53 -14.41 5.07
N LYS A 15 -5.06 -14.58 6.31
CA LYS A 15 -5.81 -15.25 7.37
C LYS A 15 -7.18 -14.60 7.58
N ARG A 16 -7.21 -13.28 7.78
CA ARG A 16 -8.46 -12.53 8.00
C ARG A 16 -9.45 -12.65 6.84
N ILE A 17 -8.94 -12.64 5.61
CA ILE A 17 -9.79 -12.74 4.42
C ILE A 17 -10.35 -14.16 4.28
N LEU A 18 -9.53 -15.20 4.50
CA LEU A 18 -9.96 -16.60 4.40
C LEU A 18 -10.92 -17.01 5.52
N GLU A 19 -10.79 -16.44 6.72
CA GLU A 19 -11.68 -16.69 7.86
C GLU A 19 -12.97 -15.86 7.81
N SER A 20 -13.08 -14.92 6.88
CA SER A 20 -14.26 -14.05 6.80
C SER A 20 -15.42 -14.74 6.09
N THR A 21 -16.60 -14.71 6.70
CA THR A 21 -17.85 -15.16 6.07
C THR A 21 -18.36 -14.21 4.97
N TYR A 22 -17.81 -13.00 4.90
CA TYR A 22 -18.26 -11.93 4.01
C TYR A 22 -17.37 -11.71 2.79
N HIS A 23 -16.21 -12.36 2.73
CA HIS A 23 -15.24 -12.15 1.66
C HIS A 23 -15.03 -13.44 0.86
N GLN A 24 -15.08 -13.32 -0.46
CA GLN A 24 -14.65 -14.37 -1.38
C GLN A 24 -13.38 -13.91 -2.08
N VAL A 25 -12.33 -14.73 -2.06
CA VAL A 25 -11.13 -14.47 -2.84
C VAL A 25 -11.26 -15.19 -4.18
N PRO A 26 -11.38 -14.46 -5.30
CA PRO A 26 -11.39 -15.09 -6.61
C PRO A 26 -10.07 -15.83 -6.85
N SER A 27 -10.16 -17.05 -7.39
CA SER A 27 -8.98 -17.84 -7.77
C SER A 27 -8.25 -17.17 -8.93
N GLY A 28 -6.91 -17.28 -8.92
CA GLY A 28 -6.07 -16.76 -10.00
C GLY A 28 -5.78 -15.26 -9.96
N VAL A 29 -6.22 -14.52 -8.93
CA VAL A 29 -5.91 -13.09 -8.78
C VAL A 29 -4.70 -12.88 -7.87
N SER A 30 -3.67 -12.19 -8.38
CA SER A 30 -2.56 -11.70 -7.58
C SER A 30 -2.82 -10.27 -7.11
N MET A 31 -2.57 -10.00 -5.81
CA MET A 31 -2.75 -8.66 -5.24
C MET A 31 -1.41 -8.10 -4.79
N TYR A 32 -0.94 -7.05 -5.47
CA TYR A 32 0.16 -6.24 -4.98
C TYR A 32 -0.26 -5.41 -3.76
N LYS A 33 0.65 -5.29 -2.80
CA LYS A 33 0.44 -4.60 -1.53
C LYS A 33 1.46 -3.49 -1.42
N GLY A 34 1.00 -2.27 -1.17
CA GLY A 34 1.88 -1.12 -1.07
C GLY A 34 1.47 -0.15 0.04
N ILE A 35 2.36 0.79 0.31
CA ILE A 35 2.17 1.93 1.21
C ILE A 35 2.27 3.17 0.31
N ARG A 36 1.47 4.21 0.57
CA ARG A 36 1.57 5.46 -0.20
C ARG A 36 2.99 6.02 -0.08
N LEU A 37 3.51 6.60 -1.17
CA LEU A 37 4.89 7.06 -1.22
C LEU A 37 5.22 8.10 -0.13
N PHE A 38 4.29 8.98 0.19
CA PHE A 38 4.48 9.93 1.30
C PHE A 38 4.64 9.23 2.66
N HIS A 39 3.87 8.17 2.88
CA HIS A 39 3.84 7.46 4.15
C HIS A 39 4.98 6.45 4.31
N VAL A 40 5.45 5.81 3.23
CA VAL A 40 6.43 4.72 3.32
C VAL A 40 7.78 5.17 3.91
N HIS A 41 8.13 6.45 3.78
CA HIS A 41 9.35 7.02 4.36
C HIS A 41 9.31 7.14 5.89
N GLY A 42 8.12 7.10 6.51
CA GLY A 42 7.97 7.04 7.97
C GLY A 42 8.08 5.63 8.56
N HIS A 43 8.32 4.62 7.73
CA HIS A 43 8.44 3.22 8.15
C HIS A 43 9.92 2.79 8.22
N GLN A 44 10.17 1.59 8.75
CA GLN A 44 11.50 0.98 8.70
C GLN A 44 12.05 0.94 7.27
N ASP A 45 13.35 1.13 7.08
CA ASP A 45 14.01 1.22 5.76
C ASP A 45 13.65 0.06 4.82
N ILE A 46 13.49 -1.14 5.37
CA ILE A 46 13.10 -2.34 4.62
C ILE A 46 11.71 -2.24 3.97
N CYS A 47 10.85 -1.34 4.46
CA CYS A 47 9.52 -1.12 3.91
C CYS A 47 9.55 -0.39 2.57
N PHE A 48 10.56 0.46 2.33
CA PHE A 48 10.67 1.22 1.10
C PHE A 48 10.76 0.33 -0.14
N PRO A 49 11.76 -0.57 -0.29
CA PRO A 49 11.84 -1.44 -1.46
C PRO A 49 10.71 -2.48 -1.54
N ARG A 50 10.04 -2.77 -0.41
CA ARG A 50 8.98 -3.80 -0.34
C ARG A 50 7.58 -3.29 -0.67
N TYR A 51 7.30 -2.03 -0.33
CA TYR A 51 5.94 -1.49 -0.35
C TYR A 51 5.79 -0.17 -1.08
N ALA A 52 6.88 0.51 -1.46
CA ALA A 52 6.74 1.73 -2.24
C ALA A 52 6.14 1.41 -3.61
N PRO A 53 5.14 2.19 -4.09
CA PRO A 53 4.46 1.89 -5.35
C PRO A 53 5.40 1.99 -6.56
N ASN A 54 6.51 2.71 -6.41
CA ASN A 54 7.58 2.88 -7.40
C ASN A 54 8.19 1.54 -7.86
N PHE A 55 8.09 0.50 -7.03
CA PHE A 55 8.60 -0.84 -7.33
C PHE A 55 7.50 -1.83 -7.74
N ILE A 56 6.25 -1.37 -7.90
CA ILE A 56 5.12 -2.21 -8.32
C ILE A 56 4.90 -1.99 -9.82
N LEU A 57 5.09 -3.03 -10.62
CA LEU A 57 4.88 -2.97 -12.06
C LEU A 57 3.42 -2.60 -12.37
N GLY A 58 3.24 -1.64 -13.28
CA GLY A 58 1.92 -1.14 -13.66
C GLY A 58 1.27 -0.18 -12.64
N ALA A 59 1.91 0.09 -11.50
CA ALA A 59 1.43 1.13 -10.60
C ALA A 59 1.77 2.51 -11.17
N GLY A 60 0.74 3.25 -11.58
CA GLY A 60 0.88 4.63 -12.03
C GLY A 60 1.48 5.51 -10.94
N GLN A 61 2.55 6.23 -11.29
CA GLN A 61 3.12 7.30 -10.46
C GLN A 61 2.36 8.58 -10.76
N VAL A 62 1.22 8.75 -10.10
CA VAL A 62 0.54 10.05 -10.03
C VAL A 62 0.96 10.72 -8.73
N ASP A 63 0.99 12.06 -8.69
CA ASP A 63 1.28 12.77 -7.45
C ASP A 63 0.17 12.45 -6.44
N GLY A 64 0.45 11.48 -5.57
CA GLY A 64 -0.52 10.48 -5.15
C GLY A 64 -1.29 10.83 -3.88
N GLU A 65 -1.18 12.05 -3.39
CA GLU A 65 -1.92 12.51 -2.23
C GLU A 65 -2.21 14.00 -2.38
N ILE A 66 -3.50 14.37 -2.39
CA ILE A 66 -3.94 15.78 -2.43
C ILE A 66 -3.23 16.58 -1.33
N LEU A 67 -3.01 15.98 -0.16
CA LEU A 67 -2.26 16.60 0.92
C LEU A 67 -0.85 17.02 0.47
N LYS A 68 -0.14 16.14 -0.25
CA LYS A 68 1.21 16.42 -0.74
C LYS A 68 1.24 17.55 -1.79
N MET A 69 0.23 17.63 -2.65
CA MET A 69 0.07 18.76 -3.59
C MET A 69 -0.28 20.08 -2.88
N LEU A 70 -1.16 20.03 -1.87
CA LEU A 70 -1.63 21.20 -1.13
C LEU A 70 -0.63 21.71 -0.09
N TRP A 71 0.41 20.93 0.24
CA TRP A 71 1.48 21.38 1.13
C TRP A 71 2.55 22.21 0.42
N ALA A 72 2.77 22.00 -0.88
CA ALA A 72 3.78 22.77 -1.62
C ALA A 72 3.56 24.30 -1.57
N PRO A 73 2.31 24.83 -1.65
CA PRO A 73 2.04 26.26 -1.48
C PRO A 73 2.12 26.78 -0.03
N LEU A 74 2.25 25.89 0.96
CA LEU A 74 2.30 26.24 2.39
C LEU A 74 3.74 26.34 2.94
N ASN A 75 4.76 26.12 2.09
CA ASN A 75 6.18 26.30 2.41
C ASN A 75 6.75 27.58 1.80
#